data_AF-T1IMZ4-F1
#
_entry.id   AF-T1IMZ4-F1
#
_cell.length_a   1.000
_cell.length_b   1.000
_cell.length_c   1.000
_cell.angle_alpha   90.00
_cell.angle_beta   90.00
_cell.angle_gamma   90.00
#
_symmetry.space_group_name_H-M   'P 1'
#
loop_
_entity.id
_entity.type
_entity.pdbx_description
1 polymer ?
#
loop_
_entity_poly.entity_id
_entity_poly.type
_entity_poly.pdbx_seq_one_letter_code
_entity_poly.pdbx_strand_id
1 'polypeptide(L)'
;MSLGSAMMMIKRNIKEFAAALRSLKTESDQELKNVYDQERRFAFKIPTVCLGNEWRGNYCDYCFKQNDNLKKCTQCSHSYYCDKNCQKSAWKDPKNECLCLKLRYPATATDCLGLTDDVRLTRKPNECEKFGDVSRRFQDLMSHSEDDMKDSIDLMMMKSLTLEMVMCFIREEYCPSFRELSEIYGKAFINTFRIHDDGKKLGKGLYLGASILDHSCQPNASFVFDGPTLLLTATEDIPQLDASNVFISYVGTLASTKERQDRLKQIYYFDCTCIKCQDVESDLIKRSIVCPNANCTYPTVIKNGSFNCFNCGKVKFEKGKQSQVEKLTDKCQKALHEMNELNESNRFEESYKIAEKCIEQMNTTLHLHNILYVQILLSVCESSQFLSK
;
A
#
# COMPACT_ATOMS: atom_id res chain seq x y z
N MET A 1 -19.40 16.32 26.94
CA MET A 1 -20.32 16.30 25.79
C MET A 1 -20.88 14.89 25.67
N SER A 2 -22.17 14.72 25.37
CA SER A 2 -22.77 13.39 25.18
C SER A 2 -22.30 12.79 23.84
N LEU A 3 -22.26 11.44 23.74
CA LEU A 3 -21.91 10.69 22.52
C LEU A 3 -22.62 11.23 21.26
N GLY A 4 -23.86 11.71 21.40
CA GLY A 4 -24.65 12.26 20.29
C GLY A 4 -24.10 13.55 19.67
N SER A 5 -23.41 14.39 20.45
CA SER A 5 -22.83 15.65 19.96
C SER A 5 -21.55 15.40 19.14
N ALA A 6 -20.71 14.45 19.59
CA ALA A 6 -19.51 14.05 18.86
C ALA A 6 -19.87 13.35 17.53
N MET A 7 -20.85 12.43 17.54
CA MET A 7 -21.35 11.80 16.31
C MET A 7 -21.96 12.78 15.31
N MET A 8 -22.70 13.80 15.77
CA MET A 8 -23.20 14.86 14.86
C MET A 8 -22.07 15.66 14.24
N MET A 9 -21.05 16.00 15.04
CA MET A 9 -19.89 16.73 14.57
C MET A 9 -19.06 15.92 13.57
N ILE A 10 -18.84 14.62 13.83
CA ILE A 10 -18.20 13.69 12.90
C ILE A 10 -19.01 13.54 11.62
N LYS A 11 -20.33 13.33 11.71
CA LYS A 11 -21.20 13.25 10.53
C LYS A 11 -21.18 14.55 9.71
N ARG A 12 -21.12 15.71 10.36
CA ARG A 12 -20.98 17.01 9.69
C ARG A 12 -19.62 17.12 9.01
N ASN A 13 -18.54 16.79 9.71
CA ASN A 13 -17.18 16.89 9.18
C ASN A 13 -16.93 15.86 8.07
N ILE A 14 -17.50 14.66 8.15
CA ILE A 14 -17.53 13.68 7.05
C ILE A 14 -18.32 14.22 5.87
N LYS A 15 -19.48 14.88 6.09
CA LYS A 15 -20.25 15.51 5.01
C LYS A 15 -19.48 16.66 4.36
N GLU A 16 -18.84 17.52 5.14
CA GLU A 16 -18.01 18.64 4.68
C GLU A 16 -16.75 18.14 3.97
N PHE A 17 -16.10 17.09 4.49
CA PHE A 17 -14.98 16.43 3.84
C PHE A 17 -15.40 15.73 2.54
N ALA A 18 -16.54 15.05 2.53
CA ALA A 18 -17.11 14.48 1.31
C ALA A 18 -17.56 15.56 0.31
N ALA A 19 -17.91 16.76 0.77
CA ALA A 19 -18.19 17.91 -0.09
C ALA A 19 -16.88 18.54 -0.63
N ALA A 20 -15.83 18.63 0.19
CA ALA A 20 -14.50 19.09 -0.21
C ALA A 20 -13.86 18.12 -1.23
N LEU A 21 -13.96 16.81 -0.99
CA LEU A 21 -13.58 15.77 -1.95
C LEU A 21 -14.39 15.88 -3.25
N ARG A 22 -15.70 16.19 -3.16
CA ARG A 22 -16.55 16.44 -4.34
C ARG A 22 -16.19 17.73 -5.07
N SER A 23 -15.73 18.78 -4.38
CA SER A 23 -15.24 20.00 -5.04
C SER A 23 -13.86 19.84 -5.67
N LEU A 24 -13.07 18.86 -5.21
CA LEU A 24 -11.81 18.44 -5.84
C LEU A 24 -12.04 17.46 -7.00
N LYS A 25 -13.18 16.77 -7.02
CA LYS A 25 -13.66 15.96 -8.15
C LYS A 25 -14.52 16.84 -9.07
N THR A 26 -13.90 17.55 -10.00
CA THR A 26 -14.65 18.02 -11.17
C THR A 26 -15.06 16.80 -12.00
N GLU A 27 -16.37 16.59 -12.04
CA GLU A 27 -17.17 15.73 -12.94
C GLU A 27 -16.98 14.20 -12.87
N SER A 28 -18.13 13.49 -12.80
CA SER A 28 -18.37 12.08 -13.20
C SER A 28 -18.44 10.92 -12.16
N ASP A 29 -18.90 11.12 -10.91
CA ASP A 29 -19.30 9.96 -10.06
C ASP A 29 -20.59 9.25 -10.56
N GLN A 30 -21.37 9.87 -11.45
CA GLN A 30 -22.60 9.30 -12.03
C GLN A 30 -22.37 8.52 -13.33
N GLU A 31 -21.26 8.76 -14.06
CA GLU A 31 -20.89 7.98 -15.26
C GLU A 31 -20.14 6.69 -14.90
N LEU A 32 -19.51 6.64 -13.72
CA LEU A 32 -18.76 5.51 -13.18
C LEU A 32 -19.57 4.21 -12.99
N LYS A 33 -20.91 4.27 -13.03
CA LYS A 33 -21.76 3.07 -12.92
C LYS A 33 -22.19 2.46 -14.26
N ASN A 34 -22.00 3.14 -15.40
CA ASN A 34 -22.62 2.73 -16.66
C ASN A 34 -21.68 2.62 -17.87
N VAL A 35 -20.35 2.58 -17.69
CA VAL A 35 -19.42 2.28 -18.79
C VAL A 35 -18.44 1.19 -18.35
N TYR A 36 -18.87 -0.07 -18.45
CA TYR A 36 -17.99 -1.24 -18.39
C TYR A 36 -17.30 -1.39 -19.74
N ASP A 37 -16.32 -0.53 -20.01
CA ASP A 37 -15.50 -0.67 -21.21
C ASP A 37 -14.39 -1.70 -20.95
N GLN A 38 -14.38 -2.78 -21.73
CA GLN A 38 -13.35 -3.82 -21.64
C GLN A 38 -11.97 -3.29 -22.08
N GLU A 39 -11.94 -2.17 -22.81
CA GLU A 39 -10.72 -1.60 -23.39
C GLU A 39 -9.80 -0.88 -22.37
N ARG A 40 -10.29 -0.61 -21.15
CA ARG A 40 -9.54 0.13 -20.10
C ARG A 40 -9.02 -0.75 -18.96
N ARG A 41 -9.17 -2.07 -19.06
CA ARG A 41 -8.84 -3.01 -17.98
C ARG A 41 -7.86 -4.08 -18.43
N PHE A 42 -6.83 -4.28 -17.62
CA PHE A 42 -5.83 -5.33 -17.83
C PHE A 42 -5.85 -6.28 -16.64
N ALA A 43 -5.87 -7.58 -16.94
CA ALA A 43 -5.79 -8.63 -15.92
C ALA A 43 -4.43 -9.32 -16.05
N PHE A 44 -3.66 -9.27 -14.98
CA PHE A 44 -2.35 -9.91 -14.91
C PHE A 44 -2.44 -11.16 -14.07
N LYS A 45 -1.95 -12.27 -14.63
CA LYS A 45 -1.92 -13.57 -13.96
C LYS A 45 -0.57 -13.75 -13.31
N ILE A 46 -0.57 -14.43 -12.18
CA ILE A 46 0.61 -14.47 -11.34
C ILE A 46 1.55 -15.63 -11.72
N PRO A 47 2.81 -15.33 -12.03
CA PRO A 47 3.86 -16.35 -12.06
C PRO A 47 4.29 -16.82 -10.66
N THR A 48 4.35 -15.91 -9.67
CA THR A 48 4.79 -16.20 -8.28
C THR A 48 3.89 -15.52 -7.25
N VAL A 49 3.28 -16.29 -6.34
CA VAL A 49 2.41 -15.76 -5.27
C VAL A 49 2.69 -16.44 -3.94
N CYS A 50 2.62 -15.68 -2.85
CA CYS A 50 2.68 -16.27 -1.52
C CYS A 50 1.73 -15.61 -0.53
N LEU A 51 0.95 -16.44 0.17
CA LEU A 51 0.03 -16.03 1.22
C LEU A 51 0.80 -15.78 2.52
N GLY A 52 0.46 -14.70 3.22
CA GLY A 52 0.94 -14.39 4.55
C GLY A 52 0.65 -15.54 5.53
N ASN A 53 1.61 -15.84 6.40
CA ASN A 53 1.50 -16.95 7.35
C ASN A 53 0.31 -16.76 8.30
N GLU A 54 0.00 -15.52 8.65
CA GLU A 54 -1.11 -15.11 9.51
C GLU A 54 -2.50 -15.44 8.93
N TRP A 55 -2.59 -15.66 7.61
CA TRP A 55 -3.84 -15.98 6.92
C TRP A 55 -4.02 -17.47 6.62
N ARG A 56 -2.99 -18.30 6.82
CA ARG A 56 -3.04 -19.74 6.54
C ARG A 56 -4.09 -20.42 7.42
N GLY A 57 -4.91 -21.26 6.78
CA GLY A 57 -6.02 -21.95 7.45
C GLY A 57 -7.35 -21.17 7.44
N ASN A 58 -7.31 -19.87 7.14
CA ASN A 58 -8.50 -19.04 6.89
C ASN A 58 -8.68 -18.76 5.39
N TYR A 59 -7.56 -18.62 4.66
CA TYR A 59 -7.52 -18.38 3.23
C TYR A 59 -6.85 -19.54 2.49
N CYS A 60 -7.30 -19.79 1.27
CA CYS A 60 -6.66 -20.79 0.41
C CYS A 60 -5.28 -20.31 -0.06
N ASP A 61 -4.26 -21.14 0.12
CA ASP A 61 -2.88 -20.91 -0.33
C ASP A 61 -2.72 -20.68 -1.84
N TYR A 62 -3.71 -21.09 -2.65
CA TYR A 62 -3.68 -20.93 -4.10
C TYR A 62 -4.51 -19.74 -4.57
N CYS A 63 -5.81 -19.74 -4.28
CA CYS A 63 -6.75 -18.76 -4.83
C CYS A 63 -7.03 -17.58 -3.91
N PHE A 64 -6.46 -17.54 -2.71
CA PHE A 64 -6.57 -16.44 -1.75
C PHE A 64 -8.02 -16.13 -1.35
N LYS A 65 -8.94 -17.09 -1.53
CA LYS A 65 -10.33 -16.95 -1.08
C LYS A 65 -10.45 -17.44 0.36
N GLN A 66 -11.12 -16.65 1.19
CA GLN A 66 -11.51 -17.06 2.54
C GLN A 66 -12.49 -18.22 2.45
N ASN A 67 -12.28 -19.26 3.27
CA ASN A 67 -13.16 -20.41 3.32
C ASN A 67 -13.02 -21.15 4.67
N ASP A 68 -14.13 -21.39 5.36
CA ASP A 68 -14.10 -22.07 6.67
C ASP A 68 -13.84 -23.58 6.56
N ASN A 69 -13.94 -24.16 5.36
CA ASN A 69 -13.84 -25.59 5.10
C ASN A 69 -12.59 -25.95 4.27
N LEU A 70 -11.47 -25.28 4.53
CA LEU A 70 -10.21 -25.55 3.85
C LEU A 70 -9.65 -26.94 4.19
N LYS A 71 -9.12 -27.60 3.16
CA LYS A 71 -8.44 -28.89 3.26
C LYS A 71 -6.97 -28.69 3.51
N LYS A 72 -6.51 -29.14 4.67
CA LYS A 72 -5.09 -29.13 5.05
C LYS A 72 -4.29 -30.13 4.21
N CYS A 73 -3.11 -29.71 3.75
CA CYS A 73 -2.15 -30.60 3.09
C CYS A 73 -1.70 -31.70 4.07
N THR A 74 -1.87 -32.96 3.71
CA THR A 74 -1.51 -34.09 4.58
C THR A 74 0.00 -34.32 4.70
N GLN A 75 0.79 -33.82 3.75
CA GLN A 75 2.25 -33.99 3.73
C GLN A 75 2.95 -33.01 4.68
N CYS A 76 2.73 -31.70 4.48
CA CYS A 76 3.36 -30.66 5.30
C CYS A 76 2.53 -30.25 6.51
N SER A 77 1.21 -30.44 6.50
CA SER A 77 0.29 -29.88 7.50
C SER A 77 0.30 -28.35 7.65
N HIS A 78 0.91 -27.63 6.69
CA HIS A 78 1.07 -26.17 6.72
C HIS A 78 0.29 -25.40 5.65
N SER A 79 0.00 -26.02 4.50
CA SER A 79 -0.77 -25.38 3.42
C SER A 79 -2.23 -25.84 3.45
N TYR A 80 -3.14 -24.95 3.03
CA TYR A 80 -4.58 -25.11 3.09
C TYR A 80 -5.23 -24.75 1.75
N TYR A 81 -6.14 -25.60 1.26
CA TYR A 81 -6.72 -25.45 -0.07
C TYR A 81 -8.23 -25.62 -0.05
N CYS A 82 -8.96 -24.92 -0.93
CA CYS A 82 -10.41 -25.13 -1.08
C CYS A 82 -10.72 -26.60 -1.44
N ASP A 83 -9.95 -27.15 -2.38
CA ASP A 83 -10.15 -28.49 -2.91
C ASP A 83 -8.86 -29.06 -3.53
N LYS A 84 -9.00 -30.23 -4.17
CA LYS A 84 -7.89 -30.91 -4.86
C LYS A 84 -7.39 -30.13 -6.09
N ASN A 85 -8.20 -29.26 -6.69
CA ASN A 85 -7.79 -28.48 -7.86
C ASN A 85 -6.88 -27.32 -7.42
N CYS A 86 -7.27 -26.57 -6.38
CA CYS A 86 -6.41 -25.56 -5.77
C CYS A 86 -5.08 -26.17 -5.29
N GLN A 87 -5.15 -27.34 -4.63
CA GLN A 87 -3.95 -28.05 -4.16
C GLN A 87 -3.01 -28.43 -5.32
N LYS A 88 -3.54 -29.03 -6.38
CA LYS A 88 -2.74 -29.41 -7.56
C LYS A 88 -2.14 -28.20 -8.27
N SER A 89 -2.88 -27.09 -8.33
CA SER A 89 -2.45 -25.89 -9.04
C SER A 89 -1.36 -25.11 -8.28
N ALA A 90 -1.33 -25.20 -6.95
CA ALA A 90 -0.25 -24.64 -6.13
C ALA A 90 1.05 -25.46 -6.19
N TRP A 91 0.95 -26.77 -6.44
CA TRP A 91 2.08 -27.70 -6.35
C TRP A 91 3.01 -27.63 -7.57
N LYS A 92 4.06 -26.83 -7.47
CA LYS A 92 5.16 -26.76 -8.46
C LYS A 92 6.25 -27.81 -8.18
N ASP A 93 6.75 -27.91 -6.94
CA ASP A 93 7.62 -29.03 -6.47
C ASP A 93 7.16 -29.53 -5.09
N PRO A 94 6.04 -30.26 -5.02
CA PRO A 94 5.40 -30.59 -3.76
C PRO A 94 6.25 -31.45 -2.83
N LYS A 95 7.20 -32.23 -3.35
CA LYS A 95 8.06 -33.09 -2.51
C LYS A 95 9.01 -32.27 -1.66
N ASN A 96 9.74 -31.35 -2.30
CA ASN A 96 10.77 -30.56 -1.61
C ASN A 96 10.13 -29.47 -0.75
N GLU A 97 9.14 -28.76 -1.29
CA GLU A 97 8.46 -27.68 -0.55
C GLU A 97 7.72 -28.21 0.68
N CYS A 98 6.95 -29.31 0.55
CA CYS A 98 6.24 -29.86 1.70
C CYS A 98 7.21 -30.43 2.75
N LEU A 99 8.32 -31.04 2.31
CA LEU A 99 9.33 -31.54 3.23
C LEU A 99 10.00 -30.41 4.01
N CYS A 100 10.39 -29.33 3.34
CA CYS A 100 11.03 -28.19 4.00
C CYS A 100 10.07 -27.46 4.94
N LEU A 101 8.82 -27.25 4.52
CA LEU A 101 7.78 -26.70 5.40
C LEU A 101 7.59 -27.57 6.64
N LYS A 102 7.57 -28.90 6.49
CA LYS A 102 7.42 -29.83 7.62
C LYS A 102 8.61 -29.78 8.59
N LEU A 103 9.82 -29.56 8.09
CA LEU A 103 11.05 -29.66 8.90
C LEU A 103 11.50 -28.34 9.54
N ARG A 104 11.11 -27.17 9.00
CA ARG A 104 11.80 -25.89 9.28
C ARG A 104 10.89 -24.70 9.64
N TYR A 105 9.62 -24.92 9.99
CA TYR A 105 8.70 -23.89 10.50
C TYR A 105 9.05 -23.50 11.97
N PRO A 106 8.90 -22.23 12.48
CA PRO A 106 8.09 -21.10 12.01
C PRO A 106 8.81 -19.74 11.82
N ALA A 107 8.21 -18.87 10.97
CA ALA A 107 8.24 -17.39 10.93
C ALA A 107 8.51 -16.79 9.53
N THR A 108 9.53 -17.26 8.80
CA THR A 108 9.97 -16.65 7.51
C THR A 108 9.64 -17.48 6.26
N ALA A 109 8.85 -18.55 6.41
CA ALA A 109 8.54 -19.47 5.32
C ALA A 109 7.82 -18.81 4.12
N THR A 110 7.03 -17.75 4.33
CA THR A 110 6.29 -17.05 3.25
C THR A 110 7.24 -16.37 2.28
N ASP A 111 8.23 -15.63 2.78
CA ASP A 111 9.20 -14.95 1.91
C ASP A 111 10.06 -15.97 1.16
N CYS A 112 10.36 -17.11 1.81
CA CYS A 112 11.15 -18.17 1.21
C CYS A 112 10.42 -18.89 0.07
N LEU A 113 9.11 -19.15 0.19
CA LEU A 113 8.32 -19.80 -0.83
C LEU A 113 8.20 -18.95 -2.10
N GLY A 114 7.95 -17.63 -1.94
CA GLY A 114 7.94 -16.71 -3.07
C GLY A 114 9.27 -16.68 -3.82
N LEU A 115 10.39 -16.52 -3.10
CA LEU A 115 11.72 -16.51 -3.74
C LEU A 115 12.08 -17.84 -4.40
N THR A 116 11.62 -18.97 -3.84
CA THR A 116 11.79 -20.30 -4.47
C THR A 116 11.08 -20.38 -5.82
N ASP A 117 9.90 -19.77 -5.92
CA ASP A 117 9.16 -19.65 -7.18
C ASP A 117 9.86 -18.73 -8.19
N ASP A 118 10.42 -17.62 -7.73
CA ASP A 118 11.20 -16.71 -8.57
C ASP A 118 12.45 -17.41 -9.13
N VAL A 119 13.13 -18.24 -8.34
CA VAL A 119 14.23 -19.10 -8.81
C VAL A 119 13.77 -20.03 -9.93
N ARG A 120 12.57 -20.62 -9.84
CA ARG A 120 12.02 -21.47 -10.92
C ARG A 120 11.72 -20.66 -12.17
N LEU A 121 11.26 -19.43 -12.02
CA LEU A 121 10.96 -18.54 -13.14
C LEU A 121 12.23 -18.17 -13.93
N THR A 122 13.39 -18.03 -13.27
CA THR A 122 14.67 -17.80 -13.96
C THR A 122 15.04 -18.90 -14.97
N ARG A 123 14.56 -20.13 -14.75
CA ARG A 123 14.80 -21.29 -15.63
C ARG A 123 13.85 -21.38 -16.81
N LYS A 124 12.90 -20.47 -16.89
CA LYS A 124 11.95 -20.38 -18.00
C LYS A 124 12.17 -19.05 -18.71
N PRO A 125 13.29 -18.87 -19.44
CA PRO A 125 13.68 -17.59 -20.01
C PRO A 125 12.72 -17.06 -21.09
N ASN A 126 11.79 -17.90 -21.56
CA ASN A 126 10.76 -17.52 -22.53
C ASN A 126 9.41 -17.20 -21.86
N GLU A 127 9.26 -17.44 -20.55
CA GLU A 127 8.05 -17.07 -19.82
C GLU A 127 8.02 -15.54 -19.67
N CYS A 128 6.99 -14.93 -20.25
CA CYS A 128 6.78 -13.49 -20.25
C CYS A 128 5.31 -13.18 -20.07
N GLU A 129 5.04 -11.96 -19.61
CA GLU A 129 3.70 -11.37 -19.58
C GLU A 129 3.74 -10.05 -20.35
N LYS A 130 2.64 -9.70 -21.01
CA LYS A 130 2.55 -8.52 -21.86
C LYS A 130 1.76 -7.40 -21.20
N PHE A 131 2.16 -6.17 -21.52
CA PHE A 131 1.34 -4.98 -21.32
C PHE A 131 1.44 -4.11 -22.58
N GLY A 132 0.31 -3.92 -23.27
CA GLY A 132 0.30 -3.38 -24.62
C GLY A 132 1.22 -4.18 -25.54
N ASP A 133 2.13 -3.49 -26.22
CA ASP A 133 3.10 -4.09 -27.15
C ASP A 133 4.38 -4.57 -26.47
N VAL A 134 4.55 -4.33 -25.17
CA VAL A 134 5.78 -4.71 -24.45
C VAL A 134 5.62 -6.08 -23.81
N SER A 135 6.62 -6.94 -24.01
CA SER A 135 6.74 -8.22 -23.29
C SER A 135 7.78 -8.08 -22.20
N ARG A 136 7.47 -8.51 -20.98
CA ARG A 136 8.38 -8.46 -19.84
C ARG A 136 8.63 -9.85 -19.28
N ARG A 137 9.90 -10.19 -19.07
CA ARG A 137 10.39 -11.44 -18.47
C ARG A 137 11.01 -11.15 -17.12
N PHE A 138 11.31 -12.21 -16.37
CA PHE A 138 12.03 -12.09 -15.10
C PHE A 138 13.42 -11.45 -15.26
N GLN A 139 14.13 -11.75 -16.36
CA GLN A 139 15.46 -11.21 -16.62
C GLN A 139 15.44 -9.69 -16.84
N ASP A 140 14.32 -9.15 -17.30
CA ASP A 140 14.16 -7.71 -17.59
C ASP A 140 13.84 -6.89 -16.31
N LEU A 141 13.66 -7.55 -15.15
CA LEU A 141 13.36 -6.87 -13.89
C LEU A 141 14.58 -6.14 -13.33
N MET A 142 14.33 -4.95 -12.77
CA MET A 142 15.35 -4.20 -12.06
C MET A 142 15.65 -4.83 -10.70
N SER A 143 16.92 -5.08 -10.39
CA SER A 143 17.34 -5.66 -9.10
C SER A 143 17.77 -4.61 -8.07
N HIS A 144 18.29 -3.47 -8.51
CA HIS A 144 19.06 -2.53 -7.69
C HIS A 144 20.17 -3.18 -6.85
N SER A 145 20.71 -4.33 -7.29
CA SER A 145 21.74 -5.05 -6.53
C SER A 145 23.07 -4.28 -6.38
N GLU A 146 23.31 -3.26 -7.21
CA GLU A 146 24.45 -2.35 -7.07
C GLU A 146 24.28 -1.37 -5.89
N ASP A 147 23.03 -1.10 -5.50
CA ASP A 147 22.68 -0.24 -4.38
C ASP A 147 22.68 -0.98 -3.03
N ASP A 148 22.83 -2.31 -3.02
CA ASP A 148 22.85 -3.16 -1.82
C ASP A 148 23.82 -2.62 -0.74
N MET A 149 24.95 -2.03 -1.13
CA MET A 149 25.94 -1.48 -0.17
C MET A 149 25.43 -0.27 0.62
N LYS A 150 24.33 0.35 0.18
CA LYS A 150 23.69 1.48 0.86
C LYS A 150 22.71 1.03 1.94
N ASP A 151 22.38 -0.25 2.00
CA ASP A 151 21.49 -0.82 3.01
C ASP A 151 22.14 -0.80 4.40
N SER A 152 21.32 -0.81 5.45
CA SER A 152 21.80 -0.94 6.82
C SER A 152 22.36 -2.35 7.08
N ILE A 153 23.25 -2.47 8.07
CA ILE A 153 23.80 -3.77 8.50
C ILE A 153 22.68 -4.76 8.84
N ASP A 154 21.63 -4.30 9.52
CA ASP A 154 20.47 -5.14 9.88
C ASP A 154 19.75 -5.68 8.63
N LEU A 155 19.57 -4.86 7.59
CA LEU A 155 18.96 -5.28 6.33
C LEU A 155 19.82 -6.31 5.61
N MET A 156 21.14 -6.11 5.57
CA MET A 156 22.08 -7.07 4.99
C MET A 156 22.08 -8.43 5.72
N MET A 157 22.01 -8.41 7.06
CA MET A 157 21.90 -9.63 7.87
C MET A 157 20.58 -10.36 7.62
N MET A 158 19.45 -9.62 7.61
CA MET A 158 18.13 -10.18 7.34
C MET A 158 18.03 -10.78 5.93
N LYS A 159 18.61 -10.10 4.93
CA LYS A 159 18.77 -10.61 3.57
C LYS A 159 19.56 -11.91 3.58
N SER A 160 20.74 -11.94 4.19
CA SER A 160 21.61 -13.13 4.22
C SER A 160 20.91 -14.34 4.83
N LEU A 161 20.25 -14.17 5.98
CA LEU A 161 19.47 -15.22 6.63
C LEU A 161 18.33 -15.73 5.72
N THR A 162 17.64 -14.81 5.04
CA THR A 162 16.56 -15.16 4.10
C THR A 162 17.10 -16.00 2.93
N LEU A 163 18.23 -15.61 2.34
CA LEU A 163 18.83 -16.35 1.23
C LEU A 163 19.26 -17.76 1.65
N GLU A 164 19.93 -17.91 2.80
CA GLU A 164 20.31 -19.23 3.34
C GLU A 164 19.08 -20.12 3.56
N MET A 165 17.99 -19.54 4.07
CA MET A 165 16.74 -20.27 4.23
C MET A 165 16.16 -20.71 2.89
N VAL A 166 16.10 -19.82 1.89
CA VAL A 166 15.59 -20.13 0.54
C VAL A 166 16.38 -21.27 -0.12
N MET A 167 17.71 -21.26 0.02
CA MET A 167 18.56 -22.32 -0.52
C MET A 167 18.15 -23.71 -0.01
N CYS A 168 17.56 -23.79 1.18
CA CYS A 168 17.08 -25.03 1.76
C CYS A 168 15.74 -25.51 1.19
N PHE A 169 14.93 -24.63 0.59
CA PHE A 169 13.70 -25.00 -0.12
C PHE A 169 13.98 -25.50 -1.54
N ILE A 170 15.18 -25.21 -2.07
CA ILE A 170 15.60 -25.58 -3.42
C ILE A 170 16.44 -26.86 -3.35
N ARG A 171 16.25 -27.78 -4.30
CA ARG A 171 17.08 -28.99 -4.36
C ARG A 171 18.51 -28.61 -4.71
N GLU A 172 19.48 -29.33 -4.16
CA GLU A 172 20.91 -29.06 -4.34
C GLU A 172 21.32 -28.95 -5.82
N GLU A 173 20.85 -29.87 -6.66
CA GLU A 173 21.07 -29.89 -8.13
C GLU A 173 20.56 -28.63 -8.87
N TYR A 174 19.74 -27.84 -8.18
CA TYR A 174 19.04 -26.67 -8.66
C TYR A 174 19.36 -25.44 -7.79
N CYS A 175 20.26 -25.52 -6.82
CA CYS A 175 20.46 -24.39 -5.92
C CYS A 175 21.33 -23.33 -6.64
N PRO A 176 20.84 -22.09 -6.82
CA PRO A 176 21.67 -21.03 -7.40
C PRO A 176 22.84 -20.69 -6.47
N SER A 177 23.89 -20.08 -7.04
CA SER A 177 24.93 -19.48 -6.21
C SER A 177 24.34 -18.36 -5.34
N PHE A 178 25.00 -18.04 -4.22
CA PHE A 178 24.57 -16.95 -3.36
C PHE A 178 24.44 -15.62 -4.12
N ARG A 179 25.33 -15.36 -5.08
CA ARG A 179 25.32 -14.16 -5.92
C ARG A 179 24.07 -14.11 -6.81
N GLU A 180 23.76 -15.20 -7.51
CA GLU A 180 22.56 -15.29 -8.36
C GLU A 180 21.29 -15.16 -7.50
N LEU A 181 21.26 -15.81 -6.33
CA LEU A 181 20.12 -15.73 -5.43
C LEU A 181 19.92 -14.32 -4.87
N SER A 182 21.00 -13.60 -4.58
CA SER A 182 20.95 -12.19 -4.16
C SER A 182 20.37 -11.29 -5.25
N GLU A 183 20.72 -11.53 -6.52
CA GLU A 183 20.14 -10.80 -7.65
C GLU A 183 18.64 -11.08 -7.81
N ILE A 184 18.24 -12.35 -7.71
CA ILE A 184 16.84 -12.78 -7.73
C ILE A 184 16.05 -12.12 -6.59
N TYR A 185 16.63 -12.08 -5.39
CA TYR A 185 16.06 -11.39 -4.24
C TYR A 185 15.85 -9.92 -4.50
N GLY A 186 16.84 -9.21 -5.07
CA GLY A 186 16.71 -7.79 -5.42
C GLY A 186 15.56 -7.57 -6.40
N LYS A 187 15.48 -8.39 -7.46
CA LYS A 187 14.37 -8.35 -8.44
C LYS A 187 13.01 -8.54 -7.76
N ALA A 188 12.89 -9.55 -6.90
CA ALA A 188 11.67 -9.81 -6.16
C ALA A 188 11.31 -8.66 -5.19
N PHE A 189 12.29 -8.13 -4.46
CA PHE A 189 12.09 -7.05 -3.49
C PHE A 189 11.53 -5.79 -4.12
N ILE A 190 12.02 -5.42 -5.31
CA ILE A 190 11.62 -4.21 -6.03
C ILE A 190 10.30 -4.37 -6.80
N ASN A 191 10.06 -5.53 -7.39
CA ASN A 191 9.00 -5.69 -8.41
C ASN A 191 7.75 -6.41 -7.90
N THR A 192 7.72 -6.86 -6.63
CA THR A 192 6.59 -7.59 -6.05
C THR A 192 5.49 -6.64 -5.58
N PHE A 193 4.25 -7.00 -5.91
CA PHE A 193 3.05 -6.30 -5.46
C PHE A 193 2.51 -6.92 -4.17
N ARG A 194 2.06 -6.07 -3.25
CA ARG A 194 1.31 -6.51 -2.06
C ARG A 194 -0.13 -6.77 -2.45
N ILE A 195 -0.61 -7.97 -2.16
CA ILE A 195 -1.97 -8.41 -2.48
C ILE A 195 -2.87 -8.04 -1.31
N HIS A 196 -3.97 -7.37 -1.61
CA HIS A 196 -4.94 -6.92 -0.63
C HIS A 196 -6.34 -7.49 -0.92
N ASP A 197 -7.08 -7.82 0.13
CA ASP A 197 -8.51 -8.16 0.07
C ASP A 197 -9.24 -7.47 1.21
N ASP A 198 -10.28 -6.69 0.89
CA ASP A 198 -11.07 -5.92 1.87
C ASP A 198 -10.20 -5.13 2.88
N GLY A 199 -9.16 -4.45 2.39
CA GLY A 199 -8.20 -3.68 3.19
C GLY A 199 -7.12 -4.51 3.92
N LYS A 200 -7.21 -5.84 3.93
CA LYS A 200 -6.25 -6.73 4.58
C LYS A 200 -5.09 -7.05 3.65
N LYS A 201 -3.86 -7.02 4.15
CA LYS A 201 -2.65 -7.44 3.43
C LYS A 201 -2.57 -8.96 3.42
N LEU A 202 -3.05 -9.62 2.37
CA LEU A 202 -3.11 -11.09 2.32
C LEU A 202 -1.77 -11.73 2.00
N GLY A 203 -0.94 -11.08 1.19
CA GLY A 203 0.31 -11.68 0.73
C GLY A 203 1.00 -10.83 -0.31
N LYS A 204 1.83 -11.48 -1.13
CA LYS A 204 2.64 -10.81 -2.13
C LYS A 204 2.74 -11.62 -3.42
N GLY A 205 2.88 -10.96 -4.56
CA GLY A 205 3.06 -11.63 -5.85
C GLY A 205 3.85 -10.81 -6.85
N LEU A 206 4.58 -11.50 -7.72
CA LEU A 206 5.32 -10.90 -8.82
C LEU A 206 4.45 -10.96 -10.08
N TYR A 207 4.26 -9.84 -10.77
CA TYR A 207 3.39 -9.72 -11.96
C TYR A 207 4.20 -9.09 -13.08
N LEU A 208 4.82 -9.91 -13.94
CA LEU A 208 5.83 -9.43 -14.89
C LEU A 208 5.31 -8.28 -15.77
N GLY A 209 4.09 -8.38 -16.27
CA GLY A 209 3.48 -7.38 -17.13
C GLY A 209 3.16 -6.10 -16.38
N ALA A 210 2.68 -6.20 -15.13
CA ALA A 210 2.34 -5.04 -14.32
C ALA A 210 3.59 -4.34 -13.72
N SER A 211 4.68 -5.07 -13.48
CA SER A 211 5.94 -4.52 -12.97
C SER A 211 6.63 -3.55 -13.94
N ILE A 212 6.11 -3.36 -15.16
CA ILE A 212 6.59 -2.33 -16.10
C ILE A 212 6.11 -0.92 -15.79
N LEU A 213 5.00 -0.81 -15.07
CA LEU A 213 4.30 0.46 -14.88
C LEU A 213 5.03 1.32 -13.87
N ASP A 214 5.51 2.48 -14.30
CA ASP A 214 6.28 3.38 -13.45
C ASP A 214 5.42 4.11 -12.42
N HIS A 215 6.10 4.73 -11.47
CA HIS A 215 5.46 5.50 -10.42
C HIS A 215 5.08 6.91 -10.84
N SER A 216 3.88 7.34 -10.45
CA SER A 216 3.56 8.76 -10.23
C SER A 216 2.80 8.97 -8.92
N CYS A 217 3.07 10.09 -8.23
CA CYS A 217 2.26 10.50 -7.08
C CYS A 217 0.86 11.01 -7.48
N GLN A 218 0.69 11.34 -8.76
CA GLN A 218 -0.57 11.57 -9.46
C GLN A 218 -0.70 10.50 -10.55
N PRO A 219 -1.06 9.26 -10.18
CA PRO A 219 -1.18 8.17 -11.13
C PRO A 219 -2.40 8.37 -12.04
N ASN A 220 -2.34 7.78 -13.22
CA ASN A 220 -3.45 7.72 -14.18
C ASN A 220 -4.02 6.30 -14.33
N ALA A 221 -3.51 5.35 -13.55
CA ALA A 221 -4.06 4.03 -13.40
C ALA A 221 -4.05 3.60 -11.92
N SER A 222 -5.01 2.75 -11.57
CA SER A 222 -5.11 2.11 -10.26
C SER A 222 -5.33 0.62 -10.44
N PHE A 223 -5.06 -0.17 -9.41
CA PHE A 223 -5.30 -1.61 -9.46
C PHE A 223 -5.99 -2.12 -8.20
N VAL A 224 -6.71 -3.21 -8.36
CA VAL A 224 -7.32 -4.00 -7.29
C VAL A 224 -6.97 -5.47 -7.50
N PHE A 225 -7.26 -6.32 -6.53
CA PHE A 225 -7.07 -7.77 -6.65
C PHE A 225 -8.41 -8.51 -6.63
N ASP A 226 -8.54 -9.54 -7.48
CA ASP A 226 -9.56 -10.59 -7.36
C ASP A 226 -8.85 -11.92 -7.03
N GLY A 227 -8.93 -12.30 -5.75
CA GLY A 227 -8.03 -13.29 -5.19
C GLY A 227 -6.58 -12.84 -5.45
N PRO A 228 -5.79 -13.61 -6.21
CA PRO A 228 -4.42 -13.24 -6.48
C PRO A 228 -4.31 -12.56 -7.87
N THR A 229 -5.37 -12.42 -8.67
CA THR A 229 -5.28 -11.73 -9.98
C THR A 229 -5.21 -10.21 -9.80
N LEU A 230 -4.24 -9.54 -10.44
CA LEU A 230 -4.16 -8.07 -10.44
C LEU A 230 -5.01 -7.50 -11.57
N LEU A 231 -5.95 -6.62 -11.22
CA LEU A 231 -6.85 -5.95 -12.15
C LEU A 231 -6.50 -4.46 -12.21
N LEU A 232 -5.82 -4.05 -13.27
CA LEU A 232 -5.45 -2.66 -13.54
C LEU A 232 -6.58 -1.95 -14.27
N THR A 233 -6.89 -0.72 -13.88
CA THR A 233 -7.90 0.15 -14.49
C THR A 233 -7.36 1.56 -14.65
N ALA A 234 -7.44 2.11 -15.86
CA ALA A 234 -7.16 3.52 -16.11
C ALA A 234 -8.17 4.43 -15.40
N THR A 235 -7.70 5.52 -14.78
CA THR A 235 -8.54 6.49 -14.06
C THR A 235 -8.84 7.74 -14.87
N GLU A 236 -8.24 7.85 -16.05
CA GLU A 236 -8.43 8.91 -17.04
C GLU A 236 -8.27 8.31 -18.45
N ASP A 237 -8.58 9.09 -19.48
CA ASP A 237 -8.42 8.65 -20.86
C ASP A 237 -6.92 8.56 -21.23
N ILE A 238 -6.52 7.44 -21.82
CA ILE A 238 -5.16 7.18 -22.28
C ILE A 238 -5.22 6.99 -23.80
N PRO A 239 -4.93 8.04 -24.62
CA PRO A 239 -5.18 8.02 -26.06
C PRO A 239 -4.43 6.92 -26.82
N GLN A 240 -3.24 6.56 -26.34
CA GLN A 240 -2.42 5.48 -26.88
C GLN A 240 -1.85 4.69 -25.72
N LEU A 241 -2.09 3.38 -25.69
CA LEU A 241 -1.57 2.51 -24.65
C LEU A 241 -0.07 2.29 -24.83
N ASP A 242 0.74 2.91 -23.98
CA ASP A 242 2.20 2.72 -23.92
C ASP A 242 2.60 2.56 -22.45
N ALA A 243 3.41 1.55 -22.13
CA ALA A 243 3.88 1.35 -20.75
C ALA A 243 4.51 2.61 -20.14
N SER A 244 5.18 3.45 -20.95
CA SER A 244 5.83 4.69 -20.52
C SER A 244 4.88 5.84 -20.18
N ASN A 245 3.59 5.74 -20.55
CA ASN A 245 2.57 6.74 -20.25
C ASN A 245 1.50 6.28 -19.25
N VAL A 246 1.64 5.07 -18.71
CA VAL A 246 0.76 4.52 -17.68
C VAL A 246 1.49 4.45 -16.34
N PHE A 247 0.99 5.20 -15.36
CA PHE A 247 1.59 5.34 -14.05
C PHE A 247 0.68 4.84 -12.94
N ILE A 248 1.25 4.07 -12.03
CA ILE A 248 0.61 3.63 -10.79
C ILE A 248 1.27 4.32 -9.58
N SER A 249 0.68 4.18 -8.40
CA SER A 249 1.30 4.66 -7.16
C SER A 249 1.94 3.55 -6.37
N TYR A 250 3.25 3.64 -6.13
CA TYR A 250 4.00 2.70 -5.29
C TYR A 250 3.87 3.02 -3.79
N VAL A 251 3.48 4.26 -3.49
CA VAL A 251 3.37 4.80 -2.13
C VAL A 251 2.01 5.47 -1.94
N GLY A 252 1.58 5.58 -0.68
CA GLY A 252 0.32 6.26 -0.36
C GLY A 252 0.31 7.71 -0.83
N THR A 253 -0.67 8.06 -1.67
CA THR A 253 -0.83 9.40 -2.27
C THR A 253 -1.26 10.47 -1.25
N LEU A 254 -1.71 10.03 -0.07
CA LEU A 254 -2.08 10.86 1.08
C LEU A 254 -0.90 11.18 2.00
N ALA A 255 0.32 10.71 1.73
CA ALA A 255 1.51 11.12 2.49
C ALA A 255 2.05 12.47 1.99
N SER A 256 2.82 13.18 2.82
CA SER A 256 3.52 14.40 2.41
C SER A 256 4.55 14.12 1.32
N THR A 257 4.95 15.12 0.53
CA THR A 257 5.97 14.90 -0.51
C THR A 257 7.28 14.40 0.08
N LYS A 258 7.70 14.93 1.24
CA LYS A 258 8.88 14.43 1.95
C LYS A 258 8.76 12.93 2.25
N GLU A 259 7.66 12.48 2.86
CA GLU A 259 7.48 11.05 3.18
C GLU A 259 7.41 10.18 1.92
N ARG A 260 6.77 10.66 0.84
CA ARG A 260 6.73 9.93 -0.43
C ARG A 260 8.14 9.80 -1.02
N GLN A 261 8.92 10.87 -1.09
CA GLN A 261 10.30 10.86 -1.58
C GLN A 261 11.20 9.96 -0.73
N ASP A 262 11.14 10.11 0.59
CA ASP A 262 11.95 9.32 1.52
C ASP A 262 11.66 7.81 1.31
N ARG A 263 10.39 7.41 1.15
CA ARG A 263 10.01 6.01 0.87
C ARG A 263 10.44 5.53 -0.52
N LEU A 264 10.24 6.34 -1.55
CA LEU A 264 10.63 5.98 -2.92
C LEU A 264 12.14 5.80 -3.03
N LYS A 265 12.91 6.69 -2.41
CA LYS A 265 14.36 6.59 -2.35
C LYS A 265 14.85 5.40 -1.54
N GLN A 266 14.19 5.12 -0.41
CA GLN A 266 14.57 4.00 0.47
C GLN A 266 14.31 2.64 -0.18
N ILE A 267 13.20 2.47 -0.90
CA ILE A 267 12.77 1.16 -1.41
C ILE A 267 13.11 0.98 -2.89
N TYR A 268 13.00 2.04 -3.70
CA TYR A 268 13.11 1.99 -5.15
C TYR A 268 14.28 2.83 -5.69
N TYR A 269 15.08 3.44 -4.81
CA TYR A 269 16.35 4.12 -5.16
C TYR A 269 16.23 5.27 -6.17
N PHE A 270 15.07 5.93 -6.29
CA PHE A 270 14.89 7.09 -7.17
C PHE A 270 14.17 8.26 -6.49
N ASP A 271 14.39 9.47 -7.02
CA ASP A 271 13.69 10.70 -6.63
C ASP A 271 12.56 11.00 -7.65
N CYS A 272 11.32 11.15 -7.19
CA CYS A 272 10.16 11.35 -8.05
C CYS A 272 10.02 12.82 -8.49
N THR A 273 9.91 13.07 -9.79
CA THR A 273 9.83 14.43 -10.35
C THR A 273 8.45 14.80 -10.89
N CYS A 274 7.40 14.02 -10.58
CA CYS A 274 6.04 14.30 -11.08
C CYS A 274 5.47 15.64 -10.58
N ILE A 275 4.44 16.15 -11.25
CA ILE A 275 3.81 17.44 -10.95
C ILE A 275 3.42 17.61 -9.48
N LYS A 276 2.89 16.56 -8.84
CA LYS A 276 2.49 16.59 -7.43
C LYS A 276 3.67 16.67 -6.46
N CYS A 277 4.86 16.20 -6.85
CA CYS A 277 6.08 16.38 -6.06
C CYS A 277 6.69 17.78 -6.25
N GLN A 278 6.38 18.46 -7.35
CA GLN A 278 6.82 19.82 -7.62
C GLN A 278 5.85 20.88 -7.03
N ASP A 279 4.64 20.47 -6.66
CA ASP A 279 3.62 21.33 -6.07
C ASP A 279 3.87 21.62 -4.57
N VAL A 280 4.68 22.64 -4.31
CA VAL A 280 5.01 23.12 -2.97
C VAL A 280 3.76 23.69 -2.25
N GLU A 281 2.81 24.26 -2.99
CA GLU A 281 1.62 24.89 -2.41
C GLU A 281 0.69 23.83 -1.80
N SER A 282 0.47 22.73 -2.51
CA SER A 282 -0.30 21.58 -2.01
C SER A 282 0.26 21.04 -0.69
N ASP A 283 1.58 20.99 -0.53
CA ASP A 283 2.20 20.56 0.73
C ASP A 283 2.04 21.56 1.87
N LEU A 284 2.03 22.86 1.56
CA LEU A 284 1.70 23.89 2.56
C LEU A 284 0.24 23.74 3.01
N ILE A 285 -0.68 23.50 2.07
CA ILE A 285 -2.10 23.28 2.37
C ILE A 285 -2.29 22.02 3.24
N LYS A 286 -1.56 20.94 2.98
CA LYS A 286 -1.56 19.73 3.82
C LYS A 286 -1.11 19.98 5.26
N ARG A 287 -0.43 21.09 5.53
CA ARG A 287 0.02 21.50 6.88
C ARG A 287 -0.74 22.72 7.40
N SER A 288 -1.83 23.10 6.73
CA SER A 288 -2.57 24.31 7.04
C SER A 288 -3.36 24.22 8.35
N ILE A 289 -3.65 25.38 8.91
CA ILE A 289 -4.39 25.62 10.14
C ILE A 289 -5.62 26.49 9.85
N VAL A 290 -6.57 26.50 10.79
CA VAL A 290 -7.79 27.32 10.68
C VAL A 290 -7.42 28.81 10.74
N CYS A 291 -8.06 29.64 9.93
CA CYS A 291 -7.89 31.09 9.96
C CYS A 291 -8.35 31.67 11.32
N PRO A 292 -7.67 32.69 11.89
CA PRO A 292 -8.13 33.30 13.14
C PRO A 292 -9.38 34.18 12.94
N ASN A 293 -9.72 34.53 11.69
CA ASN A 293 -10.97 35.20 11.38
C ASN A 293 -12.12 34.18 11.36
N ALA A 294 -13.07 34.33 12.29
CA ALA A 294 -14.18 33.41 12.49
C ALA A 294 -15.06 33.18 11.25
N ASN A 295 -15.11 34.16 10.33
CA ASN A 295 -15.90 34.07 9.09
C ASN A 295 -15.08 33.55 7.89
N CYS A 296 -13.84 33.13 8.09
CA CYS A 296 -12.96 32.66 7.03
C CYS A 296 -12.77 31.14 7.10
N THR A 297 -13.17 30.45 6.03
CA THR A 297 -13.03 29.00 5.87
C THR A 297 -11.80 28.59 5.07
N TYR A 298 -10.96 29.54 4.65
CA TYR A 298 -9.77 29.25 3.85
C TYR A 298 -8.59 28.79 4.73
N PRO A 299 -7.71 27.94 4.18
CA PRO A 299 -6.52 27.47 4.89
C PRO A 299 -5.58 28.63 5.23
N THR A 300 -4.94 28.53 6.39
CA THR A 300 -3.84 29.40 6.78
C THR A 300 -2.55 28.60 6.88
N VAL A 301 -1.50 29.04 6.22
CA VAL A 301 -0.21 28.36 6.17
C VAL A 301 0.87 29.13 6.91
N ILE A 302 1.84 28.40 7.47
CA ILE A 302 2.98 28.98 8.17
C ILE A 302 4.16 29.02 7.19
N LYS A 303 4.56 30.22 6.76
CA LYS A 303 5.68 30.45 5.84
C LYS A 303 6.67 31.41 6.47
N ASN A 304 7.91 30.97 6.65
CA ASN A 304 9.00 31.77 7.24
C ASN A 304 8.60 32.44 8.58
N GLY A 305 7.91 31.69 9.45
CA GLY A 305 7.43 32.19 10.75
C GLY A 305 6.23 33.14 10.69
N SER A 306 5.64 33.37 9.51
CA SER A 306 4.45 34.19 9.32
C SER A 306 3.23 33.34 8.95
N PHE A 307 2.05 33.73 9.45
CA PHE A 307 0.78 33.09 9.14
C PHE A 307 0.10 33.79 7.97
N ASN A 308 -0.17 33.04 6.90
CA ASN A 308 -0.76 33.58 5.67
C ASN A 308 -1.99 32.76 5.32
N CYS A 309 -3.16 33.39 5.41
CA CYS A 309 -4.43 32.86 4.96
C CYS A 309 -4.56 33.08 3.45
N PHE A 310 -5.03 32.06 2.72
CA PHE A 310 -5.26 32.15 1.28
C PHE A 310 -6.33 33.18 0.88
N ASN A 311 -7.17 33.63 1.82
CA ASN A 311 -8.18 34.67 1.58
C ASN A 311 -7.87 35.97 2.33
N CYS A 312 -7.57 35.91 3.64
CA CYS A 312 -7.34 37.12 4.44
C CYS A 312 -5.91 37.68 4.33
N GLY A 313 -5.02 37.02 3.59
CA GLY A 313 -3.61 37.38 3.55
C GLY A 313 -2.89 37.16 4.88
N LYS A 314 -2.00 38.07 5.26
CA LYS A 314 -1.22 37.94 6.50
C LYS A 314 -2.11 38.12 7.73
N VAL A 315 -2.19 37.08 8.55
CA VAL A 315 -3.00 37.06 9.78
C VAL A 315 -2.11 36.94 11.02
N LYS A 316 -2.66 37.29 12.19
CA LYS A 316 -1.96 37.20 13.48
C LYS A 316 -2.70 36.24 14.40
N PHE A 317 -1.93 35.50 15.17
CA PHE A 317 -2.40 34.66 16.27
C PHE A 317 -1.77 35.11 17.59
N GLU A 318 -2.31 34.60 18.69
CA GLU A 318 -1.69 34.74 20.01
C GLU A 318 -0.27 34.14 20.04
N LYS A 319 0.56 34.67 20.96
CA LYS A 319 1.93 34.17 21.15
C LYS A 319 1.89 32.67 21.49
N GLY A 320 2.78 31.90 20.86
CA GLY A 320 2.89 30.45 21.09
C GLY A 320 1.97 29.59 20.21
N LYS A 321 1.16 30.18 19.30
CA LYS A 321 0.30 29.40 18.39
C LYS A 321 1.09 28.38 17.56
N GLN A 322 2.27 28.74 17.07
CA GLN A 322 3.11 27.82 16.30
C GLN A 322 3.50 26.60 17.13
N SER A 323 4.00 26.79 18.36
CA SER A 323 4.33 25.69 19.25
C SER A 323 3.11 24.87 19.67
N GLN A 324 1.93 25.48 19.76
CA GLN A 324 0.67 24.74 19.96
C GLN A 324 0.36 23.83 18.77
N VAL A 325 0.52 24.32 17.54
CA VAL A 325 0.31 23.55 16.31
C VAL A 325 1.31 22.41 16.21
N GLU A 326 2.59 22.65 16.51
CA GLU A 326 3.64 21.61 16.53
C GLU A 326 3.31 20.50 17.53
N LYS A 327 2.96 20.84 18.78
CA LYS A 327 2.55 19.86 19.79
C LYS A 327 1.31 19.05 19.39
N LEU A 328 0.32 19.71 18.78
CA LEU A 328 -0.88 19.03 18.30
C LEU A 328 -0.56 18.10 17.13
N THR A 329 0.30 18.51 16.21
CA THR A 329 0.77 17.71 15.07
C THR A 329 1.43 16.41 15.58
N ASP A 330 2.38 16.51 16.52
CA ASP A 330 3.05 15.35 17.11
C ASP A 330 2.06 14.41 17.81
N LYS A 331 1.09 14.99 18.54
CA LYS A 331 0.05 14.21 19.23
C LYS A 331 -0.84 13.46 18.23
N CYS A 332 -1.28 14.12 17.17
CA CYS A 332 -2.10 13.52 16.12
C CYS A 332 -1.34 12.45 15.34
N GLN A 333 -0.05 12.62 15.09
CA GLN A 333 0.79 11.60 14.47
C GLN A 333 0.90 10.34 15.33
N LYS A 334 1.15 10.49 16.64
CA LYS A 334 1.19 9.37 17.59
C LYS A 334 -0.16 8.66 17.68
N ALA A 335 -1.25 9.42 17.77
CA ALA A 335 -2.59 8.88 17.79
C ALA A 335 -2.92 8.10 16.51
N LEU A 336 -2.54 8.61 15.33
CA LEU A 336 -2.74 7.92 14.07
C LEU A 336 -1.95 6.60 14.01
N HIS A 337 -0.73 6.58 14.54
CA HIS A 337 0.06 5.34 14.64
C HIS A 337 -0.63 4.30 15.54
N GLU A 338 -1.07 4.70 16.73
CA GLU A 338 -1.81 3.83 17.66
C GLU A 338 -3.13 3.33 17.05
N MET A 339 -3.87 4.20 16.36
CA MET A 339 -5.10 3.83 15.65
C MET A 339 -4.84 2.77 14.57
N ASN A 340 -3.73 2.87 13.82
CA ASN A 340 -3.38 1.88 12.82
C ASN A 340 -3.09 0.50 13.46
N GLU A 341 -2.35 0.45 14.56
CA GLU A 341 -2.07 -0.80 15.29
C GLU A 341 -3.36 -1.44 15.85
N LEU A 342 -4.27 -0.62 16.39
CA LEU A 342 -5.57 -1.08 16.87
C LEU A 342 -6.44 -1.61 15.73
N ASN A 343 -6.47 -0.92 14.60
CA ASN A 343 -7.21 -1.36 13.42
C ASN A 343 -6.65 -2.69 12.86
N GLU A 344 -5.33 -2.84 12.80
CA GLU A 344 -4.69 -4.10 12.40
C GLU A 344 -5.04 -5.26 13.38
N SER A 345 -5.30 -4.93 14.64
CA SER A 345 -5.75 -5.87 15.67
C SER A 345 -7.28 -6.02 15.77
N ASN A 346 -8.06 -5.49 14.82
CA ASN A 346 -9.53 -5.44 14.83
C ASN A 346 -10.16 -4.76 16.06
N ARG A 347 -9.42 -3.88 16.76
CA ARG A 347 -9.89 -3.12 17.93
C ARG A 347 -10.48 -1.77 17.52
N PHE A 348 -11.47 -1.82 16.63
CA PHE A 348 -12.04 -0.64 15.97
C PHE A 348 -12.69 0.38 16.91
N GLU A 349 -13.35 -0.09 17.97
CA GLU A 349 -14.01 0.77 18.96
C GLU A 349 -13.00 1.66 19.72
N GLU A 350 -11.82 1.13 20.01
CA GLU A 350 -10.76 1.87 20.71
C GLU A 350 -10.09 2.88 19.78
N SER A 351 -9.83 2.45 18.54
CA SER A 351 -9.36 3.35 17.47
C SER A 351 -10.33 4.52 17.26
N TYR A 352 -11.63 4.25 17.23
CA TYR A 352 -12.68 5.27 17.11
C TYR A 352 -12.64 6.28 18.26
N LYS A 353 -12.48 5.83 19.52
CA LYS A 353 -12.37 6.71 20.70
C LYS A 353 -11.14 7.62 20.65
N ILE A 354 -10.03 7.14 20.11
CA ILE A 354 -8.83 7.97 19.92
C ILE A 354 -9.11 9.03 18.86
N ALA A 355 -9.72 8.63 17.74
CA ALA A 355 -10.05 9.53 16.65
C ALA A 355 -10.99 10.65 17.09
N GLU A 356 -12.05 10.34 17.85
CA GLU A 356 -12.98 11.33 18.42
C GLU A 356 -12.25 12.41 19.21
N LYS A 357 -11.37 12.00 20.13
CA LYS A 357 -10.58 12.94 20.94
C LYS A 357 -9.65 13.81 20.10
N CYS A 358 -9.09 13.25 19.03
CA CYS A 358 -8.23 14.01 18.10
C CYS A 358 -9.06 15.02 17.29
N ILE A 359 -10.19 14.62 16.73
CA ILE A 359 -11.04 15.49 15.89
C ILE A 359 -11.55 16.70 16.70
N GLU A 360 -11.95 16.50 17.95
CA GLU A 360 -12.35 17.59 18.85
C GLU A 360 -11.23 18.63 19.05
N GLN A 361 -9.98 18.18 19.17
CA GLN A 361 -8.83 19.07 19.35
C GLN A 361 -8.38 19.74 18.05
N MET A 362 -8.51 19.04 16.92
CA MET A 362 -8.12 19.53 15.60
C MET A 362 -9.06 20.62 15.08
N ASN A 363 -10.36 20.54 15.36
CA ASN A 363 -11.39 21.42 14.79
C ASN A 363 -11.15 22.93 14.95
N THR A 364 -10.43 23.35 15.98
CA THR A 364 -10.14 24.78 16.22
C THR A 364 -8.73 25.18 15.81
N THR A 365 -7.92 24.23 15.36
CA THR A 365 -6.48 24.44 15.11
C THR A 365 -6.07 24.01 13.72
N LEU A 366 -6.35 22.78 13.29
CA LEU A 366 -5.97 22.28 11.97
C LEU A 366 -7.10 22.53 10.97
N HIS A 367 -6.74 22.97 9.76
CA HIS A 367 -7.71 23.12 8.69
C HIS A 367 -8.20 21.73 8.21
N LEU A 368 -9.39 21.64 7.61
CA LEU A 368 -9.93 20.37 7.09
C LEU A 368 -9.04 19.74 6.00
N HIS A 369 -8.27 20.56 5.27
CA HIS A 369 -7.29 20.11 4.28
C HIS A 369 -5.96 19.64 4.89
N ASN A 370 -5.80 19.76 6.20
CA ASN A 370 -4.61 19.25 6.87
C ASN A 370 -4.57 17.71 6.76
N ILE A 371 -3.42 17.18 6.36
CA ILE A 371 -3.21 15.76 6.11
C ILE A 371 -3.56 14.87 7.30
N LEU A 372 -3.23 15.30 8.53
CA LEU A 372 -3.54 14.54 9.74
C LEU A 372 -5.03 14.53 10.01
N TYR A 373 -5.71 15.63 9.71
CA TYR A 373 -7.16 15.71 9.80
C TYR A 373 -7.79 14.68 8.86
N VAL A 374 -7.36 14.68 7.59
CA VAL A 374 -7.85 13.76 6.56
C VAL A 374 -7.59 12.30 6.93
N GLN A 375 -6.36 11.97 7.35
CA GLN A 375 -5.97 10.60 7.70
C GLN A 375 -6.77 10.07 8.90
N ILE A 376 -6.99 10.89 9.92
CA ILE A 376 -7.79 10.50 11.09
C ILE A 376 -9.27 10.30 10.69
N LEU A 377 -9.83 11.17 9.84
CA LEU A 377 -11.19 10.99 9.32
C LEU A 377 -11.34 9.71 8.49
N LEU A 378 -10.37 9.38 7.65
CA LEU A 378 -10.39 8.17 6.85
C LEU A 378 -10.32 6.92 7.72
N SER A 379 -9.45 6.92 8.73
CA SER A 379 -9.37 5.83 9.69
C SER A 379 -10.71 5.61 10.43
N VAL A 380 -11.41 6.69 10.79
CA VAL A 380 -12.78 6.59 11.34
C VAL A 380 -13.76 5.96 10.35
N CYS A 381 -13.71 6.37 9.08
CA CYS A 381 -14.59 5.82 8.06
C CYS A 381 -14.37 4.31 7.90
N GLU A 382 -13.12 3.87 7.87
CA GLU A 382 -12.73 2.45 7.83
C GLU A 382 -13.26 1.70 9.06
N SER A 383 -12.99 2.18 10.28
CA SER A 383 -13.47 1.55 11.51
C SER A 383 -15.00 1.52 11.61
N SER A 384 -15.69 2.57 11.12
CA SER A 384 -17.16 2.67 11.22
C SER A 384 -17.90 1.64 10.37
N GLN A 385 -17.32 1.18 9.26
CA GLN A 385 -17.89 0.10 8.46
C GLN A 385 -18.01 -1.19 9.27
N PHE A 386 -17.11 -1.41 10.23
CA PHE A 386 -17.09 -2.58 11.11
C PHE A 386 -17.97 -2.41 12.37
N LEU A 387 -18.31 -1.18 12.76
CA LEU A 387 -19.20 -0.88 13.89
C LEU A 387 -20.69 -0.84 13.51
N SER A 388 -21.00 -0.88 12.21
CA SER A 388 -22.38 -0.87 11.68
C SER A 388 -22.98 -2.27 11.46
N LYS A 389 -22.23 -3.31 11.79
CA LYS A 389 -22.69 -4.70 11.95
C LYS A 389 -22.86 -5.00 13.42
#